data_AF-A0A3B9I275-F1
#
_entry.id   AF-A0A3B9I275-F1
#
_cell.length_a   1.000
_cell.length_b   1.000
_cell.length_c   1.000
_cell.angle_alpha   90.00
_cell.angle_beta   90.00
_cell.angle_gamma   90.00
#
_symmetry.space_group_name_H-M   'P 1'
#
loop_
_entity.id
_entity.type
_entity.pdbx_description
1 polymer ?
#
loop_
_entity_poly.entity_id
_entity_poly.type
_entity_poly.pdbx_seq_one_letter_code
_entity_poly.pdbx_strand_id
1 'polypeptide(L)'
;MNKHFKFVQNKNCEYFPCHKKLENDQFNCLFCFCPLYMLKDQCGGNYIKNNGIKDCSHCTIPHGAGGYDYIMSKMDIVIDKGSDF
;
A
#
# COMPACT_ATOMS: atom_id res chain seq x y z
N MET A 1 -10.63 -14.25 17.10
CA MET A 1 -9.29 -13.77 17.49
C MET A 1 -9.04 -12.45 16.76
N ASN A 2 -8.84 -11.34 17.48
CA ASN A 2 -8.65 -10.03 16.88
C ASN A 2 -7.28 -9.94 16.20
N LYS A 3 -7.24 -9.46 14.94
CA LYS A 3 -6.01 -9.39 14.12
C LYS A 3 -5.43 -7.97 14.10
N HIS A 4 -5.01 -7.48 15.25
CA HIS A 4 -4.50 -6.10 15.41
C HIS A 4 -3.26 -5.78 14.56
N PHE A 5 -2.51 -6.79 14.11
CA PHE A 5 -1.38 -6.61 13.19
C PHE A 5 -1.76 -6.14 11.79
N LYS A 6 -3.03 -6.29 11.39
CA LYS A 6 -3.49 -5.92 10.03
C LYS A 6 -3.77 -4.43 9.86
N PHE A 7 -3.87 -3.69 10.96
CA PHE A 7 -4.30 -2.30 10.95
C PHE A 7 -3.50 -1.48 11.96
N VAL A 8 -2.81 -0.48 11.45
CA VAL A 8 -2.10 0.52 12.24
C VAL A 8 -2.53 1.88 11.75
N GLN A 9 -2.82 2.80 12.66
CA GLN A 9 -3.20 4.15 12.30
C GLN A 9 -2.43 5.15 13.16
N ASN A 10 -1.57 5.94 12.53
CA ASN A 10 -0.81 6.99 13.20
C ASN A 10 -1.46 8.35 12.94
N LYS A 11 -2.44 8.73 13.78
CA LYS A 11 -3.13 10.04 13.68
C LYS A 11 -2.23 11.24 14.00
N ASN A 12 -1.06 11.00 14.61
CA ASN A 12 -0.10 12.04 14.97
C ASN A 12 0.92 12.33 13.85
N CYS A 13 0.88 11.58 12.73
CA CYS A 13 1.73 11.83 11.59
C CYS A 13 1.37 13.16 10.92
N GLU A 14 2.37 13.97 10.58
CA GLU A 14 2.24 15.29 9.97
C GLU A 14 1.56 15.24 8.59
N TYR A 15 1.57 14.06 7.97
CA TYR A 15 0.95 13.81 6.66
C TYR A 15 -0.45 13.20 6.78
N PHE A 16 -0.94 12.84 7.97
CA PHE A 16 -2.23 12.16 8.12
C PHE A 16 -3.44 13.10 7.96
N PRO A 17 -4.47 12.74 7.18
CA PRO A 17 -4.54 11.59 6.28
C PRO A 17 -3.76 11.84 4.96
N CYS A 18 -2.85 10.93 4.61
CA CYS A 18 -1.98 11.15 3.44
C CYS A 18 -2.75 11.07 2.11
N HIS A 19 -3.84 10.29 2.07
CA HIS A 19 -4.74 10.21 0.91
C HIS A 19 -6.16 10.62 1.32
N LYS A 20 -6.67 11.70 0.72
CA LYS A 20 -7.97 12.32 1.05
C LYS A 20 -9.21 11.54 0.55
N LYS A 21 -9.02 10.36 -0.04
CA LYS A 21 -10.08 9.54 -0.66
C LYS A 21 -10.65 8.46 0.29
N LEU A 22 -10.14 8.39 1.52
CA LEU A 22 -10.56 7.41 2.52
C LEU A 22 -10.99 8.15 3.77
N GLU A 23 -12.03 7.64 4.42
CA GLU A 23 -12.46 8.12 5.74
C GLU A 23 -11.38 7.88 6.79
N ASN A 24 -11.28 8.81 7.75
CA ASN A 24 -10.21 8.80 8.75
C ASN A 24 -10.20 7.55 9.62
N ASP A 25 -11.32 6.85 9.80
CA ASP A 25 -11.43 5.62 10.58
C ASP A 25 -11.03 4.37 9.78
N GLN A 26 -11.02 4.46 8.46
CA GLN A 26 -10.65 3.37 7.54
C GLN A 26 -9.19 3.45 7.06
N PHE A 27 -8.52 4.57 7.29
CA PHE A 27 -7.15 4.79 6.82
C PHE A 27 -6.12 3.96 7.60
N ASN A 28 -5.41 3.08 6.90
CA ASN A 28 -4.37 2.21 7.42
C ASN A 28 -2.97 2.72 7.03
N CYS A 29 -2.13 3.01 8.02
CA CYS A 29 -0.74 3.43 7.87
C CYS A 29 0.26 2.26 7.75
N LEU A 30 -0.19 1.01 7.90
CA LEU A 30 0.71 -0.17 7.95
C LEU A 30 1.66 -0.25 6.73
N PHE A 31 1.16 0.11 5.54
CA PHE A 31 1.93 0.11 4.30
C PHE A 31 2.04 1.53 3.73
N CYS A 32 2.48 2.49 4.56
CA CYS A 32 2.79 3.86 4.13
C CYS A 32 3.69 3.91 2.89
N PHE A 33 4.62 2.96 2.76
CA PHE A 33 5.29 2.67 1.50
C PHE A 33 4.69 1.42 0.89
N CYS A 34 4.40 1.46 -0.42
CA CYS A 34 3.83 0.32 -1.11
C CYS A 34 4.90 -0.78 -1.32
N PRO A 35 4.80 -1.95 -0.67
CA PRO A 35 5.77 -3.03 -0.86
C PRO A 35 5.70 -3.64 -2.26
N LEU A 36 4.62 -3.38 -3.00
CA LEU A 36 4.42 -3.89 -4.36
C LEU A 36 5.05 -2.99 -5.44
N TYR A 37 5.81 -1.96 -5.06
CA TYR A 37 6.41 -1.02 -6.01
C TYR A 37 7.26 -1.74 -7.07
N MET A 38 8.03 -2.76 -6.66
CA MET A 38 8.90 -3.55 -7.54
C MET A 38 8.15 -4.40 -8.57
N LEU A 39 6.85 -4.65 -8.37
CA LEU A 39 6.03 -5.39 -9.31
C LEU A 39 5.66 -4.57 -10.56
N LYS A 40 6.15 -3.31 -10.69
CA LYS A 40 5.90 -2.44 -11.83
C LYS A 40 4.38 -2.29 -12.07
N ASP A 41 3.89 -2.63 -13.25
CA ASP A 41 2.49 -2.61 -13.67
C ASP A 41 1.67 -3.79 -13.14
N GLN A 42 2.33 -4.86 -12.69
CA GLN A 42 1.69 -6.08 -12.18
C GLN A 42 1.19 -5.94 -10.73
N CYS A 43 1.40 -4.77 -10.09
CA CYS A 43 0.96 -4.55 -8.72
C CYS A 43 -0.57 -4.43 -8.58
N GLY A 44 -1.31 -4.24 -9.69
CA GLY A 44 -2.77 -4.08 -9.72
C GLY A 44 -3.29 -2.85 -8.98
N GLY A 45 -2.43 -1.85 -8.77
CA GLY A 45 -2.75 -0.59 -8.11
C GLY A 45 -3.08 0.52 -9.11
N ASN A 46 -3.69 1.59 -8.60
CA ASN A 46 -4.11 2.74 -9.40
C ASN A 46 -2.99 3.81 -9.48
N TYR A 47 -1.82 3.40 -9.97
CA TYR A 47 -0.71 4.32 -10.20
C TYR A 47 -0.91 5.08 -11.52
N ILE A 48 -0.28 6.25 -11.62
CA ILE A 48 -0.11 6.96 -12.89
C ILE A 48 1.37 7.00 -13.27
N LYS A 49 1.65 7.24 -14.55
CA LYS A 49 3.03 7.50 -15.01
C LYS A 49 3.21 9.01 -15.13
N ASN A 50 4.07 9.57 -14.27
CA ASN A 50 4.39 10.99 -14.25
C ASN A 50 5.85 11.15 -14.68
N ASN A 51 6.09 11.78 -15.83
CA ASN A 51 7.43 11.98 -16.42
C ASN A 51 8.28 10.70 -16.50
N GLY A 52 7.67 9.57 -16.90
CA GLY A 52 8.39 8.30 -16.98
C GLY A 52 8.43 7.51 -15.68
N ILE A 53 8.12 8.14 -14.55
CA ILE A 53 8.22 7.57 -13.20
C ILE A 53 6.84 7.11 -12.72
N LYS A 54 6.82 5.98 -12.00
CA LYS A 54 5.60 5.45 -11.39
C LYS A 54 5.20 6.31 -10.18
N ASP A 55 4.04 6.95 -10.23
CA ASP A 55 3.49 7.76 -9.16
C ASP A 55 2.27 7.06 -8.55
N CYS A 56 2.39 6.71 -7.26
CA CYS A 56 1.36 6.00 -6.50
C CYS A 56 0.57 6.91 -5.55
N SER A 57 0.74 8.23 -5.60
CA SER A 57 0.14 9.22 -4.67
C SER A 57 -1.40 9.27 -4.72
N HIS A 58 -2.02 8.51 -5.62
CA HIS A 58 -3.46 8.38 -5.74
C HIS A 58 -3.98 6.95 -5.45
N CYS A 59 -3.09 6.02 -5.14
CA CYS A 59 -3.41 4.64 -4.87
C CYS A 59 -3.78 4.45 -3.40
N THR A 60 -5.01 4.01 -3.15
CA THR A 60 -5.54 3.79 -1.79
C THR A 60 -5.52 2.33 -1.35
N ILE A 61 -5.14 1.40 -2.24
CA ILE A 61 -5.10 -0.04 -1.94
C ILE A 61 -4.37 -0.37 -0.63
N PRO A 62 -3.13 0.09 -0.37
CA PRO A 62 -2.44 -0.24 0.88
C PRO A 62 -3.09 0.39 2.12
N HIS A 63 -3.94 1.40 1.94
CA HIS A 63 -4.48 2.24 3.00
C HIS A 63 -5.95 1.94 3.35
N GLY A 64 -6.67 1.24 2.49
CA GLY A 64 -8.09 0.95 2.69
C GLY A 64 -8.35 -0.37 3.42
N ALA A 65 -9.62 -0.61 3.72
CA ALA A 65 -10.10 -1.91 4.17
C ALA A 65 -9.72 -3.01 3.15
N GLY A 66 -9.25 -4.16 3.64
CA GLY A 66 -8.76 -5.25 2.79
C GLY A 66 -7.35 -5.03 2.19
N GLY A 67 -6.77 -3.85 2.35
CA GLY A 67 -5.42 -3.53 1.86
C GLY A 67 -4.36 -4.51 2.36
N TYR A 68 -4.44 -4.90 3.63
CA TYR A 68 -3.54 -5.91 4.20
C TYR A 68 -3.59 -7.22 3.41
N ASP A 69 -4.79 -7.76 3.20
CA ASP A 69 -4.97 -9.05 2.53
C ASP A 69 -4.52 -8.98 1.07
N TYR A 70 -4.80 -7.86 0.39
CA TYR A 70 -4.33 -7.63 -0.97
C TYR A 70 -2.80 -7.63 -1.06
N ILE A 71 -2.13 -6.85 -0.20
CA ILE A 71 -0.67 -6.77 -0.18
C ILE A 71 -0.06 -8.14 0.09
N MET A 72 -0.53 -8.84 1.13
CA MET A 72 -0.01 -10.16 1.48
C MET A 72 -0.21 -11.20 0.38
N SER A 73 -1.31 -11.13 -0.39
CA SER A 73 -1.55 -12.02 -1.53
C SER A 73 -0.51 -11.92 -2.68
N LYS A 74 0.32 -10.87 -2.66
CA LYS A 74 1.34 -10.60 -3.69
C LYS A 74 2.77 -10.78 -3.19
N MET A 75 2.96 -11.04 -1.89
CA MET A 75 4.29 -11.07 -1.29
C MET A 75 5.17 -12.21 -1.80
N ASP A 76 4.59 -13.36 -2.17
CA ASP A 76 5.36 -14.46 -2.75
C ASP A 76 6.05 -14.05 -4.06
N ILE A 77 5.37 -13.26 -4.90
CA ILE A 77 5.91 -12.72 -6.15
C ILE A 77 7.02 -11.69 -5.88
N VAL A 78 6.85 -10.87 -4.85
CA VAL A 78 7.85 -9.88 -4.41
C VAL A 78 9.11 -10.60 -3.94
N ILE A 79 8.96 -11.63 -3.11
CA ILE A 79 10.07 -12.42 -2.56
C ILE A 79 10.83 -13.14 -3.67
N ASP A 80 10.12 -13.82 -4.57
CA ASP A 80 10.70 -14.51 -5.73
C ASP A 80 11.57 -13.56 -6.57
N LYS A 81 10.98 -12.43 -7.01
CA LYS A 81 11.71 -11.42 -7.78
C LYS A 81 12.86 -10.76 -7.04
N GLY A 82 12.75 -10.61 -5.72
CA GLY A 82 13.79 -10.00 -4.89
C GLY A 82 14.95 -10.95 -4.58
N SER A 83 14.77 -12.24 -4.82
CA SER A 83 15.76 -13.29 -4.54
C SER A 83 16.45 -13.82 -5.82
N ASP A 84 16.20 -13.21 -6.97
CA ASP A 84 16.81 -13.54 -8.26
C ASP A 84 18.20 -12.88 -8.36
N PHE A 85 19.25 -13.61 -7.96
CA PHE A 85 20.66 -13.19 -7.97
C PHE A 85 21.54 -14.05 -8.88
#